data_AF-A0A6I1JVC5-F1
#
_entry.id   AF-A0A6I1JVC5-F1
#
_cell.length_a   1.000
_cell.length_b   1.000
_cell.length_c   1.000
_cell.angle_alpha   90.00
_cell.angle_beta   90.00
_cell.angle_gamma   90.00
#
_symmetry.space_group_name_H-M   'P 1'
#
loop_
_entity.id
_entity.type
_entity.pdbx_description
1 polymer ?
#
loop_
_entity_poly.entity_id
_entity_poly.type
_entity_poly.pdbx_seq_one_letter_code
_entity_poly.pdbx_strand_id
1 'polypeptide(L)'
;MSQQPSPWWDIHRHADRKPFLAARGRIKAALRGWFAERDFTEVEAGILQVSPGNEAHLHAFATEAVTIDGRRAPLYLHTSPEFGRDL
;
A
#
# COMPACT_ATOMS: atom_id res chain seq x y z
N MET A 1 -34.36 9.85 6.64
CA MET A 1 -33.97 8.49 6.21
C MET A 1 -32.55 8.28 6.68
N SER A 2 -32.35 7.40 7.66
CA SER A 2 -31.04 7.11 8.26
C SER A 2 -30.12 6.46 7.23
N GLN A 3 -29.08 7.19 6.78
CA GLN A 3 -28.02 6.66 5.92
C GLN A 3 -27.05 5.83 6.75
N GLN A 4 -27.49 4.66 7.24
CA GLN A 4 -26.56 3.69 7.79
C GLN A 4 -25.97 2.86 6.65
N PRO A 5 -24.63 2.76 6.54
CA PRO A 5 -24.00 1.97 5.50
C PRO A 5 -24.34 0.48 5.67
N SER A 6 -24.60 -0.21 4.56
CA SER A 6 -24.88 -1.65 4.54
C SER A 6 -23.76 -2.44 5.21
N PRO A 7 -24.03 -3.56 5.92
CA PRO A 7 -22.99 -4.36 6.59
C PRO A 7 -21.85 -4.81 5.68
N TRP A 8 -20.68 -5.16 6.23
CA TRP A 8 -19.47 -5.40 5.41
C TRP A 8 -19.59 -6.59 4.44
N TRP A 9 -20.45 -7.55 4.75
CA TRP A 9 -20.74 -8.75 3.95
C TRP A 9 -21.85 -8.53 2.90
N ASP A 10 -22.49 -7.36 2.88
CA ASP A 10 -23.59 -7.08 1.96
C ASP A 10 -23.07 -6.87 0.53
N ILE A 11 -23.70 -7.56 -0.43
CA ILE A 11 -23.34 -7.48 -1.86
C ILE A 11 -23.52 -6.07 -2.44
N HIS A 12 -24.48 -5.29 -1.92
CA HIS A 12 -24.75 -3.92 -2.35
C HIS A 12 -23.80 -2.89 -1.72
N ARG A 13 -22.99 -3.28 -0.72
CA ARG A 13 -22.00 -2.38 -0.10
C ARG A 13 -21.01 -1.78 -1.09
N HIS A 14 -20.72 -2.48 -2.20
CA HIS A 14 -19.89 -1.92 -3.26
C HIS A 14 -20.53 -0.66 -3.87
N ALA A 15 -21.85 -0.66 -4.09
CA ALA A 15 -22.58 0.49 -4.61
C ALA A 15 -22.50 1.69 -3.65
N ASP A 16 -22.67 1.44 -2.34
CA ASP A 16 -22.58 2.48 -1.30
C ASP A 16 -21.19 3.15 -1.27
N ARG A 17 -20.13 2.39 -1.54
CA ARG A 17 -18.73 2.88 -1.51
C ARG A 17 -18.28 3.51 -2.83
N LYS A 18 -18.96 3.25 -3.94
CA LYS A 18 -18.55 3.68 -5.28
C LYS A 18 -18.29 5.20 -5.38
N PRO A 19 -19.15 6.10 -4.85
CA PRO A 19 -18.88 7.55 -4.91
C PRO A 19 -17.61 7.95 -4.16
N PHE A 20 -17.36 7.35 -2.99
CA PHE A 20 -16.15 7.60 -2.18
C PHE A 20 -14.88 7.09 -2.88
N LEU A 21 -14.94 5.91 -3.50
CA LEU A 21 -13.81 5.36 -4.26
C LEU A 21 -13.48 6.22 -5.48
N ALA A 22 -14.50 6.73 -6.18
CA ALA A 22 -14.31 7.67 -7.29
C ALA A 22 -13.67 8.99 -6.82
N ALA A 23 -14.09 9.54 -5.68
CA ALA A 23 -13.48 10.73 -5.09
C ALA A 23 -12.02 10.48 -4.69
N ARG A 24 -11.71 9.34 -4.06
CA ARG A 24 -10.33 8.92 -3.74
C ARG A 24 -9.47 8.82 -5.01
N GLY A 25 -10.03 8.28 -6.09
CA GLY A 25 -9.36 8.22 -7.39
C GLY A 25 -8.97 9.61 -7.92
N ARG A 26 -9.89 10.58 -7.86
CA ARG A 26 -9.62 11.97 -8.26
C ARG A 26 -8.53 12.62 -7.41
N ILE A 27 -8.55 12.42 -6.10
CA ILE A 27 -7.51 12.94 -5.19
C ILE A 27 -6.13 12.35 -5.54
N LYS A 28 -6.04 11.03 -5.76
CA LYS A 28 -4.78 10.39 -6.17
C LYS A 28 -4.25 10.96 -7.50
N ALA A 29 -5.13 11.16 -8.48
CA ALA A 29 -4.75 11.71 -9.78
C ALA A 29 -4.24 13.16 -9.66
N ALA A 30 -4.94 14.01 -8.89
CA ALA A 30 -4.54 15.39 -8.66
C ALA A 30 -3.18 15.49 -7.95
N LEU A 31 -2.94 14.65 -6.94
CA LEU A 31 -1.67 14.62 -6.22
C LEU A 31 -0.50 14.27 -7.16
N ARG A 32 -0.67 13.26 -8.02
CA ARG A 32 0.34 12.89 -9.01
C ARG A 32 0.60 14.00 -10.03
N GLY A 33 -0.47 14.62 -10.54
CA GLY A 33 -0.36 15.75 -11.47
C GLY A 33 0.45 16.90 -10.88
N TRP A 34 0.18 17.27 -9.63
CA TRP A 34 0.89 18.36 -8.95
C TRP A 34 2.41 18.13 -8.84
N PHE A 35 2.84 16.89 -8.56
CA PHE A 35 4.25 16.51 -8.51
C PHE A 35 4.88 16.45 -9.91
N ALA A 36 4.17 15.88 -10.89
CA ALA A 36 4.64 15.79 -12.27
C ALA A 36 4.86 17.18 -12.90
N GLU A 37 3.98 18.14 -12.63
CA GLU A 37 4.14 19.56 -13.04
C GLU A 37 5.39 20.24 -12.48
N ARG A 38 6.04 19.64 -11.48
CA ARG A 38 7.23 20.14 -10.79
C ARG A 38 8.45 19.24 -11.01
N ASP A 39 8.41 18.43 -12.07
CA ASP A 39 9.50 17.55 -12.51
C ASP A 39 9.89 16.46 -11.50
N PHE A 40 9.00 16.10 -10.57
CA PHE A 40 9.20 14.93 -9.72
C PHE A 40 8.93 13.64 -10.50
N THR A 41 9.80 12.64 -10.30
CA THR A 41 9.62 11.28 -10.83
C THR A 41 8.93 10.40 -9.78
N GLU A 42 7.78 9.82 -10.10
CA GLU A 42 7.13 8.80 -9.26
C GLU A 42 7.98 7.52 -9.30
N VAL A 43 8.28 6.96 -8.13
CA VAL A 43 9.03 5.69 -7.98
C VAL A 43 8.22 4.71 -7.15
N GLU A 44 8.36 3.43 -7.46
CA GLU A 44 7.79 2.34 -6.67
C GLU A 44 8.90 1.69 -5.84
N ALA A 45 8.68 1.58 -4.53
CA ALA A 45 9.60 0.88 -3.63
C ALA A 45 9.21 -0.60 -3.50
N GLY A 46 10.20 -1.47 -3.30
CA GLY A 46 9.95 -2.89 -3.07
C GLY A 46 9.11 -3.12 -1.81
N ILE A 47 8.04 -3.93 -1.92
CA ILE A 47 7.10 -4.19 -0.80
C ILE A 47 7.73 -5.07 0.30
N LEU A 48 8.60 -6.01 -0.11
CA LEU A 48 9.33 -6.89 0.79
C LEU A 48 10.78 -6.43 0.93
N GLN A 49 11.26 -6.35 2.17
CA GLN A 49 12.61 -5.91 2.51
C GLN A 49 13.28 -6.86 3.51
N VAL A 50 14.61 -6.84 3.51
CA VAL A 50 15.44 -7.67 4.41
C VAL A 50 15.38 -7.16 5.85
N SER A 51 15.28 -5.85 6.05
CA SER A 51 15.17 -5.22 7.37
C SER A 51 13.72 -4.84 7.66
N PRO A 52 13.18 -5.06 8.87
CA PRO A 52 11.81 -4.66 9.24
C PRO A 52 11.59 -3.14 9.33
N GLY A 53 12.59 -2.31 9.04
CA GLY A 53 12.57 -0.85 9.17
C GLY A 53 13.35 -0.38 10.40
N ASN A 54 13.57 0.94 10.52
CA ASN A 54 14.38 1.53 11.59
C ASN A 54 13.53 2.06 12.77
N GLU A 55 12.21 1.94 12.69
CA GLU A 55 11.30 2.48 13.70
C GLU A 55 11.08 1.46 14.83
N ALA A 56 11.67 1.71 16.00
CA ALA A 56 11.70 0.75 17.11
C ALA A 56 10.32 0.31 17.64
N HIS A 57 9.28 1.12 17.39
CA HIS A 57 7.91 0.87 17.86
C HIS A 57 7.01 0.20 16.81
N LEU A 58 7.50 -0.03 15.60
CA LEU A 58 6.75 -0.67 14.54
C LEU A 58 7.19 -2.13 14.38
N HIS A 59 6.21 -3.03 14.45
CA HIS A 59 6.43 -4.46 14.22
C HIS A 59 6.02 -4.78 12.78
N ALA A 60 7.02 -4.97 11.91
CA ALA A 60 6.77 -5.37 10.53
C ALA A 60 6.24 -6.81 10.44
N PHE A 61 5.30 -7.04 9.51
CA PHE A 61 4.84 -8.37 9.20
C PHE A 61 5.94 -9.16 8.50
N ALA A 62 6.27 -10.34 9.02
CA ALA A 62 7.27 -11.24 8.45
C ALA A 62 6.65 -12.28 7.51
N THR A 63 7.41 -12.67 6.49
CA THR A 63 7.13 -13.78 5.57
C THR A 63 8.44 -14.44 5.14
N GLU A 64 8.36 -15.51 4.34
CA GLU A 64 9.53 -16.17 3.78
C GLU A 64 9.43 -16.23 2.26
N ALA A 65 10.50 -15.81 1.57
CA ALA A 65 10.68 -16.16 0.17
C ALA A 65 11.26 -17.58 0.07
N VAL A 66 10.62 -18.43 -0.73
CA VAL A 66 11.08 -19.79 -1.03
C VAL A 66 11.59 -19.82 -2.46
N THR A 67 12.86 -20.18 -2.64
CA THR A 67 13.49 -20.28 -3.96
C THR A 67 13.23 -21.64 -4.60
N ILE A 68 13.52 -21.77 -5.89
CA ILE A 68 13.31 -23.02 -6.66
C ILE A 68 14.14 -24.20 -6.16
N ASP A 69 15.29 -23.94 -5.51
CA ASP A 69 16.16 -24.93 -4.88
C ASP A 69 15.79 -25.17 -3.40
N GLY A 70 14.66 -24.63 -2.93
CA GLY A 70 14.09 -24.87 -1.61
C GLY A 70 14.70 -24.03 -0.48
N ARG A 71 15.62 -23.09 -0.77
CA ARG A 71 16.14 -22.16 0.25
C ARG A 71 15.04 -21.20 0.68
N ARG A 72 15.11 -20.81 1.96
CA ARG A 72 14.17 -19.87 2.59
C ARG A 72 14.93 -18.64 3.06
N ALA A 73 14.37 -17.47 2.77
CA ALA A 73 14.89 -16.20 3.24
C ALA A 73 13.77 -15.41 3.93
N PRO A 74 13.96 -14.98 5.19
CA PRO A 74 12.99 -14.13 5.85
C PRO A 74 12.95 -12.76 5.18
N LEU A 75 11.74 -12.24 4.98
CA LEU A 75 11.47 -10.91 4.45
C LEU A 75 10.36 -10.25 5.26
N TYR A 76 10.32 -8.92 5.23
CA TYR A 76 9.36 -8.12 5.99
C TYR A 76 8.59 -7.19 5.06
N LEU A 77 7.29 -7.03 5.27
CA LEU A 77 6.50 -5.98 4.63
C LEU A 77 6.94 -4.62 5.19
N HIS A 78 7.31 -3.69 4.32
CA HIS A 78 7.74 -2.37 4.79
C HIS A 78 6.59 -1.60 5.43
N THR A 79 6.89 -0.91 6.53
CA THR A 79 5.97 0.05 7.18
C THR A 79 6.09 1.45 6.57
N SER A 80 7.22 1.74 5.92
CA SER A 80 7.56 2.97 5.20
C SER A 80 8.46 2.62 4.00
N PRO A 81 8.33 3.30 2.85
CA PRO A 81 9.15 3.04 1.66
C PRO A 81 10.56 3.67 1.72
N GLU A 82 10.99 4.22 2.86
CA GLU A 82 12.23 5.01 2.99
C GLU A 82 13.52 4.25 2.67
N PHE A 83 13.56 2.93 2.87
CA PHE A 83 14.75 2.09 2.63
C PHE A 83 14.63 1.17 1.41
N GLY A 84 13.48 1.17 0.72
CA GLY A 84 13.18 0.23 -0.38
C GLY A 84 13.62 0.69 -1.77
N ARG A 85 14.51 1.69 -1.86
CA ARG A 85 14.94 2.32 -3.12
C ARG A 85 16.25 1.76 -3.70
N ASP A 86 17.03 1.04 -2.90
CA ASP A 86 18.38 0.57 -3.25
C ASP A 86 18.44 -0.95 -3.50
N LEU A 87 17.57 -1.46 -4.39
CA LEU A 87 17.68 -2.82 -4.96
C LEU A 87 17.76 -2.75 -6.49
#